data_AF-A0A2I0D8A5-F1
#
_entry.id   AF-A0A2I0D8A5-F1
#
_cell.length_a   1.000
_cell.length_b   1.000
_cell.length_c   1.000
_cell.angle_alpha   90.00
_cell.angle_beta   90.00
_cell.angle_gamma   90.00
#
_symmetry.space_group_name_H-M   'P 1'
#
loop_
_entity.id
_entity.type
_entity.pdbx_description
1 polymer ?
#
loop_
_entity_poly.entity_id
_entity_poly.type
_entity_poly.pdbx_seq_one_letter_code
_entity_poly.pdbx_strand_id
1 'polypeptide(L)'
;MTIFSRAQNIKNGTNSLNIIIDKNVLNAEDQNEKEIIKIWNSYLNSGEYKNPKTIYWDRSEYPIPDYFLWPVNIKNLKSRTPKVQCTIIGIYPTENNHYALKTSLTRSGANGEIVLKAIISVFAKKINGDYLLVSSSQYHKGLWKKNM
;
A
#
# COMPACT_ATOMS: atom_id res chain seq x y z
N MET A 1 -16.74 12.99 22.25
CA MET A 1 -17.42 12.41 21.08
C MET A 1 -16.38 12.26 19.98
N THR A 2 -15.77 11.08 19.86
CA THR A 2 -14.65 10.85 18.91
C THR A 2 -15.24 10.31 17.62
N ILE A 3 -15.28 11.12 16.57
CA ILE A 3 -15.68 10.68 15.24
C ILE A 3 -14.51 9.87 14.66
N PHE A 4 -14.44 8.58 14.99
CA PHE A 4 -13.74 7.66 14.12
C PHE A 4 -14.51 7.66 12.80
N SER A 5 -13.86 8.09 11.72
CA SER A 5 -14.35 7.85 10.37
C SER A 5 -14.84 6.40 10.27
N ARG A 6 -16.06 6.19 9.76
CA ARG A 6 -16.63 4.86 9.48
C ARG A 6 -15.80 4.16 8.40
N ALA A 7 -14.62 3.70 8.78
CA ALA A 7 -13.70 3.00 7.91
C ALA A 7 -14.03 1.50 7.93
N GLN A 8 -13.89 0.84 6.79
CA GLN A 8 -14.07 -0.60 6.72
C GLN A 8 -12.81 -1.29 7.24
N ASN A 9 -12.95 -2.16 8.24
CA ASN A 9 -11.85 -2.99 8.74
C ASN A 9 -11.66 -4.18 7.81
N ILE A 10 -10.43 -4.38 7.33
CA ILE A 10 -10.03 -5.65 6.74
C ILE A 10 -9.83 -6.62 7.92
N LYS A 11 -10.59 -7.73 7.98
CA LYS A 11 -10.46 -8.72 9.09
C LYS A 11 -9.05 -9.31 9.07
N ASN A 12 -8.28 -8.96 10.08
CA ASN A 12 -6.85 -9.18 10.19
C ASN A 12 -6.60 -9.86 11.56
N GLY A 13 -5.77 -10.90 11.62
CA GLY A 13 -5.47 -11.64 12.87
C GLY A 13 -4.79 -10.76 13.94
N THR A 14 -4.73 -11.22 15.19
CA THR A 14 -4.25 -10.43 16.36
C THR A 14 -2.82 -9.86 16.25
N ASN A 15 -1.98 -10.37 15.34
CA ASN A 15 -0.60 -9.90 15.07
C ASN A 15 -0.41 -9.22 13.70
N SER A 16 -1.48 -8.82 13.03
CA SER A 16 -1.41 -8.18 11.71
C SER A 16 -1.54 -6.66 11.79
N LEU A 17 -1.01 -5.98 10.77
CA LEU A 17 -1.12 -4.53 10.65
C LEU A 17 -2.59 -4.15 10.53
N ASN A 18 -3.04 -3.15 11.31
CA ASN A 18 -4.38 -2.63 11.16
C ASN A 18 -4.46 -1.83 9.84
N ILE A 19 -5.16 -2.37 8.85
CA ILE A 19 -5.43 -1.71 7.58
C ILE A 19 -6.92 -1.40 7.48
N ILE A 20 -7.21 -0.12 7.28
CA ILE A 20 -8.58 0.37 7.12
C ILE A 20 -8.72 1.08 5.78
N ILE A 21 -9.92 1.07 5.21
CA ILE A 21 -10.26 1.84 4.00
C ILE A 21 -11.04 3.07 4.43
N ASP A 22 -10.58 4.26 4.04
CA ASP A 22 -11.31 5.50 4.28
C ASP A 22 -12.65 5.47 3.54
N LYS A 23 -13.72 5.94 4.20
CA LYS A 23 -15.08 5.92 3.67
C LYS A 23 -15.26 6.68 2.35
N ASN A 24 -14.34 7.59 2.03
CA ASN A 24 -14.40 8.40 0.83
C ASN A 24 -13.70 7.73 -0.37
N VAL A 25 -13.11 6.55 -0.18
CA VAL A 25 -12.59 5.72 -1.28
C VAL A 25 -13.76 4.96 -1.89
N LEU A 26 -14.54 5.65 -2.72
CA LEU A 26 -15.83 5.17 -3.23
C LEU A 26 -15.71 3.94 -4.14
N ASN A 27 -14.58 3.76 -4.80
CA ASN A 27 -14.28 2.64 -5.69
C ASN A 27 -13.60 1.45 -4.99
N ALA A 28 -13.48 1.46 -3.66
CA ALA A 28 -12.80 0.37 -2.93
C ALA A 28 -13.46 -1.00 -3.12
N GLU A 29 -14.74 -1.02 -3.52
CA GLU A 29 -15.51 -2.23 -3.75
C GLU A 29 -15.49 -2.72 -5.21
N ASP A 30 -14.85 -1.99 -6.11
CA ASP A 30 -14.71 -2.37 -7.52
C ASP A 30 -13.70 -3.51 -7.66
N GLN A 31 -13.86 -4.34 -8.70
CA GLN A 31 -13.12 -5.61 -8.83
C GLN A 31 -11.60 -5.41 -8.84
N ASN A 32 -11.10 -4.45 -9.63
CA ASN A 32 -9.67 -4.19 -9.75
C ASN A 32 -9.12 -3.64 -8.43
N GLU A 33 -9.82 -2.68 -7.85
CA GLU A 33 -9.47 -2.00 -6.61
C GLU A 33 -9.39 -2.98 -5.44
N LYS A 34 -10.37 -3.88 -5.32
CA LYS A 34 -10.37 -4.96 -4.34
C LYS A 34 -9.15 -5.85 -4.46
N GLU A 35 -8.79 -6.27 -5.66
CA GLU A 35 -7.61 -7.10 -5.92
C GLU A 35 -6.32 -6.37 -5.52
N ILE A 36 -6.20 -5.09 -5.86
CA ILE A 36 -5.03 -4.26 -5.54
C ILE A 36 -4.92 -3.98 -4.04
N ILE A 37 -6.04 -3.71 -3.37
CA ILE A 37 -6.09 -3.55 -1.90
C ILE A 37 -5.68 -4.87 -1.22
N LYS A 38 -6.16 -6.00 -1.74
CA LYS A 38 -5.83 -7.33 -1.20
C LYS A 38 -4.34 -7.64 -1.33
N ILE A 39 -3.72 -7.38 -2.47
CA ILE A 39 -2.27 -7.61 -2.64
C ILE A 39 -1.45 -6.70 -1.74
N TRP A 40 -1.85 -5.43 -1.60
CA TRP A 40 -1.17 -4.49 -0.72
C TRP A 40 -1.26 -4.91 0.76
N ASN A 41 -2.45 -5.30 1.22
CA ASN A 41 -2.65 -5.85 2.56
C ASN A 41 -1.83 -7.12 2.78
N SER A 42 -1.78 -8.01 1.80
CA SER A 42 -1.01 -9.25 1.87
C SER A 42 0.49 -8.96 1.98
N TYR A 43 1.02 -8.06 1.16
CA TYR A 43 2.44 -7.66 1.19
C TYR A 43 2.83 -7.01 2.53
N LEU A 44 2.04 -6.07 3.03
CA LEU A 44 2.29 -5.43 4.34
C LEU A 44 2.21 -6.40 5.52
N ASN A 45 1.56 -7.55 5.35
CA ASN A 45 1.48 -8.57 6.38
C ASN A 45 2.44 -9.75 6.19
N SER A 46 3.01 -9.93 5.01
CA SER A 46 3.82 -11.10 4.66
C SER A 46 5.24 -11.10 5.26
N GLY A 47 5.85 -9.93 5.43
CA GLY A 47 7.26 -9.84 5.81
C GLY A 47 8.25 -9.88 4.65
N GLU A 48 7.76 -9.95 3.40
CA GLU A 48 8.58 -10.13 2.19
C GLU A 48 9.31 -8.87 1.69
N TYR A 49 9.55 -7.88 2.57
CA TYR A 49 10.01 -6.52 2.24
C TYR A 49 11.35 -6.41 1.51
N LYS A 50 12.15 -7.48 1.54
CA LYS A 50 13.44 -7.59 0.86
C LYS A 50 13.57 -8.91 0.08
N ASN A 51 12.50 -9.69 -0.04
CA ASN A 51 12.55 -10.99 -0.68
C ASN A 51 12.62 -10.79 -2.21
N PRO A 52 13.75 -11.08 -2.88
CA PRO A 52 13.84 -10.93 -4.33
C PRO A 52 13.04 -11.99 -5.08
N LYS A 53 12.43 -12.96 -4.38
CA LYS A 53 11.54 -13.99 -4.90
C LYS A 53 10.07 -13.77 -4.54
N THR A 54 9.72 -12.59 -4.02
CA THR A 54 8.34 -12.26 -3.65
C THR A 54 7.39 -12.40 -4.83
N ILE A 55 6.18 -12.88 -4.55
CA ILE A 55 5.08 -12.97 -5.51
C ILE A 55 4.28 -11.67 -5.61
N TYR A 56 4.53 -10.70 -4.72
CA TYR A 56 3.72 -9.49 -4.65
C TYR A 56 4.15 -8.39 -5.63
N TRP A 57 5.36 -8.48 -6.17
CA TRP A 57 5.97 -7.42 -6.98
C TRP A 57 6.35 -7.91 -8.38
N ASP A 58 6.18 -7.04 -9.36
CA ASP A 58 6.81 -7.17 -10.67
C ASP A 58 8.32 -6.97 -10.50
N ARG A 59 9.07 -7.98 -10.93
CA ARG A 59 10.52 -8.06 -10.81
C ARG A 59 11.23 -8.07 -12.17
N SER A 60 10.51 -7.76 -13.25
CA SER A 60 11.05 -7.76 -14.61
C SER A 60 12.16 -6.73 -14.82
N GLU A 61 12.09 -5.58 -14.14
CA GLU A 61 13.13 -4.54 -14.22
C GLU A 61 13.95 -4.37 -12.94
N TYR A 62 13.34 -4.55 -11.76
CA TYR A 62 14.02 -4.39 -10.48
C TYR A 62 13.88 -5.66 -9.63
N PRO A 63 14.98 -6.19 -9.06
CA PRO A 63 14.95 -7.49 -8.39
C PRO A 63 14.29 -7.47 -7.01
N ILE A 64 14.03 -6.30 -6.44
CA ILE A 64 13.51 -6.12 -5.09
C ILE A 64 12.27 -5.22 -5.07
N PRO A 65 11.39 -5.36 -4.06
CA PRO A 65 10.32 -4.41 -3.79
C PRO A 65 10.81 -2.96 -3.73
N ASP A 66 9.89 -2.02 -3.94
CA ASP A 66 10.20 -0.60 -3.95
C ASP A 66 11.01 -0.16 -2.71
N TYR A 67 12.28 0.18 -2.95
CA TYR A 67 13.22 0.51 -1.89
C TYR A 67 12.88 1.83 -1.18
N PHE A 68 12.07 2.72 -1.79
CA PHE A 68 11.59 3.94 -1.16
C PHE A 68 10.63 3.67 0.00
N LEU A 69 10.15 2.43 0.14
CA LEU A 69 9.40 2.01 1.32
C LEU A 69 10.32 1.75 2.53
N TRP A 70 11.63 1.55 2.32
CA TRP A 70 12.57 1.25 3.42
C TRP A 70 12.84 2.42 4.37
N PRO A 71 12.97 3.69 3.92
CA PRO A 71 13.04 4.85 4.81
C PRO A 71 11.82 4.98 5.74
N VAL A 72 10.63 4.59 5.27
CA VAL A 72 9.41 4.54 6.08
C VAL A 72 9.45 3.37 7.09
N ASN A 73 10.44 2.48 6.92
CA ASN A 73 10.70 1.29 7.70
C ASN A 73 9.42 0.43 7.80
N ILE A 74 8.85 0.15 6.61
CA ILE A 74 7.63 -0.64 6.46
C ILE A 74 7.76 -2.03 7.08
N LYS A 75 8.99 -2.57 7.13
CA LYS A 75 9.30 -3.88 7.70
C LYS A 75 8.85 -4.06 9.15
N ASN A 76 8.82 -2.97 9.91
CA ASN A 76 8.52 -2.98 11.34
C ASN A 76 7.11 -2.45 11.65
N LEU A 77 6.25 -2.21 10.65
CA LEU A 77 4.93 -1.61 10.89
C LEU A 77 4.08 -2.40 11.89
N LYS A 78 4.12 -3.73 11.80
CA LYS A 78 3.36 -4.64 12.68
C LYS A 78 3.82 -4.60 14.15
N SER A 79 5.11 -4.36 14.38
CA SER A 79 5.73 -4.46 15.71
C SER A 79 6.11 -3.10 16.30
N ARG A 80 5.68 -2.01 15.68
CA ARG A 80 5.97 -0.64 16.16
C ARG A 80 5.14 -0.31 17.39
N THR A 81 5.79 0.38 18.32
CA THR A 81 5.16 1.00 19.48
C THR A 81 5.42 2.52 19.43
N PRO A 82 4.37 3.37 19.46
CA PRO A 82 2.94 3.04 19.41
C PRO A 82 2.52 2.37 18.09
N LYS A 83 1.41 1.61 18.12
CA LYS A 83 0.86 0.90 16.96
C LYS A 83 0.60 1.87 15.81
N VAL A 84 0.97 1.46 14.60
CA VAL A 84 0.70 2.20 13.37
C VAL A 84 -0.57 1.67 12.72
N GLN A 85 -1.45 2.57 12.30
CA GLN A 85 -2.59 2.28 11.46
C GLN A 85 -2.25 2.67 10.01
N CYS A 86 -2.58 1.80 9.08
CA CYS A 86 -2.51 2.07 7.65
C CYS A 86 -3.92 2.34 7.12
N THR A 87 -4.16 3.54 6.60
CA THR A 87 -5.45 3.92 6.02
C THR A 87 -5.30 4.05 4.51
N ILE A 88 -6.05 3.27 3.74
CA ILE A 88 -6.17 3.49 2.29
C ILE A 88 -7.02 4.74 2.08
N ILE A 89 -6.44 5.74 1.44
CA ILE A 89 -7.05 7.07 1.23
C ILE A 89 -7.36 7.36 -0.24
N GLY A 90 -6.99 6.45 -1.14
CA GLY A 90 -7.34 6.56 -2.55
C GLY A 90 -6.76 5.40 -3.36
N ILE A 91 -7.47 5.01 -4.38
CA ILE A 91 -7.01 4.08 -5.41
C ILE A 91 -7.59 4.55 -6.74
N TYR A 92 -6.78 4.63 -7.79
CA TYR A 92 -7.24 5.18 -9.07
C TYR A 92 -6.37 4.70 -10.23
N PRO A 93 -6.94 4.58 -11.45
CA PRO A 93 -6.17 4.28 -12.64
C PRO A 93 -5.20 5.42 -12.95
N THR A 94 -4.05 5.05 -13.51
CA THR A 94 -2.96 5.93 -13.95
C THR A 94 -2.48 5.47 -15.33
N GLU A 95 -1.57 6.22 -15.93
CA GLU A 95 -1.06 5.96 -17.26
C GLU A 95 -0.41 4.56 -17.38
N ASN A 96 -0.33 4.07 -18.61
CA ASN A 96 0.25 2.77 -18.95
C ASN A 96 -0.46 1.58 -18.28
N ASN A 97 -1.77 1.70 -18.08
CA ASN A 97 -2.65 0.68 -17.48
C ASN A 97 -2.21 0.29 -16.06
N HIS A 98 -1.64 1.24 -15.31
CA HIS A 98 -1.34 1.04 -13.89
C HIS A 98 -2.48 1.59 -13.04
N TYR A 99 -2.49 1.19 -11.78
CA TYR A 99 -3.23 1.84 -10.72
C TYR A 99 -2.25 2.41 -9.70
N ALA A 100 -2.60 3.55 -9.10
CA ALA A 100 -1.94 4.05 -7.91
C ALA A 100 -2.84 3.78 -6.70
N LEU A 101 -2.27 3.17 -5.65
CA LEU A 101 -2.89 3.03 -4.34
C LEU A 101 -2.16 3.95 -3.36
N LYS A 102 -2.90 4.85 -2.70
CA LYS A 102 -2.39 5.76 -1.68
C LYS A 102 -2.81 5.32 -0.29
N THR A 103 -1.85 5.29 0.63
CA THR A 103 -2.13 5.08 2.05
C THR A 103 -1.50 6.14 2.94
N SER A 104 -2.17 6.41 4.05
CA SER A 104 -1.65 7.19 5.16
C SER A 104 -1.25 6.26 6.30
N LEU A 105 -0.04 6.46 6.84
CA LEU A 105 0.43 5.78 8.03
C LEU A 105 0.34 6.74 9.21
N THR A 106 -0.46 6.38 10.20
CA THR A 106 -0.69 7.21 11.40
C THR A 106 -0.50 6.40 12.68
N ARG A 107 -0.29 7.08 13.79
CA ARG A 107 -0.31 6.47 15.13
C ARG A 107 -0.96 7.42 16.12
N SER A 108 -1.43 6.89 17.24
CA SER A 108 -1.76 7.72 18.40
C SER A 108 -0.48 8.29 19.03
N GLY A 109 -0.53 9.58 19.34
CA GLY A 109 0.48 10.30 20.10
C GLY A 109 0.21 10.24 21.60
N ALA A 110 1.05 10.92 22.39
CA ALA A 110 1.05 10.78 23.84
C ALA A 110 -0.19 11.43 24.50
N ASN A 111 -0.75 12.46 23.87
CA ASN A 111 -1.87 13.24 24.37
C ASN A 111 -3.17 12.92 23.61
N GLY A 112 -3.22 11.77 22.92
CA GLY A 112 -4.36 11.36 22.11
C GLY A 112 -4.41 12.01 20.71
N GLU A 113 -3.41 12.81 20.33
CA GLU A 113 -3.29 13.35 18.98
C GLU A 113 -3.02 12.24 17.94
N ILE A 114 -3.43 12.46 16.69
CA ILE A 114 -3.07 11.56 15.59
C ILE A 114 -1.82 12.10 14.91
N VAL A 115 -0.74 11.31 14.96
CA VAL A 115 0.55 11.67 14.37
C VAL A 115 0.70 11.01 13.00
N LEU A 116 0.78 11.81 11.95
CA LEU A 116 1.14 11.35 10.60
C LEU A 116 2.61 10.91 10.56
N LYS A 117 2.86 9.73 10.00
CA LYS A 117 4.22 9.19 9.78
C LYS A 117 4.66 9.30 8.34
N ALA A 118 3.79 8.95 7.41
CA ALA A 118 4.05 9.04 5.98
C ALA A 118 2.74 8.94 5.22
N ILE A 119 2.74 9.50 4.01
CA ILE A 119 1.79 9.15 2.96
C ILE A 119 2.59 8.43 1.90
N ILE A 120 2.19 7.21 1.57
CA ILE A 120 2.89 6.37 0.59
C ILE A 120 1.95 6.09 -0.59
N SER A 121 2.51 6.16 -1.79
CA SER A 121 1.85 5.71 -3.01
C SER A 121 2.59 4.47 -3.49
N VAL A 122 1.84 3.43 -3.86
CA VAL A 122 2.37 2.25 -4.54
C VAL A 122 1.62 2.05 -5.84
N PHE A 123 2.31 1.55 -6.85
CA PHE A 123 1.73 1.29 -8.16
C PHE A 123 1.42 -0.20 -8.30
N ALA A 124 0.39 -0.52 -9.07
CA ALA A 124 0.04 -1.89 -9.41
C ALA A 124 -0.32 -2.00 -10.88
N LYS A 125 -0.05 -3.15 -11.49
CA LYS A 125 -0.41 -3.45 -12.88
C LYS A 125 -0.83 -4.90 -13.01
N LYS A 126 -1.79 -5.16 -13.90
CA LYS A 126 -2.19 -6.52 -14.26
C LYS A 126 -1.16 -7.13 -15.22
N ILE A 127 -0.54 -8.23 -14.83
CA ILE A 127 0.49 -8.97 -15.56
C ILE A 127 0.07 -10.44 -15.55
N ASN A 128 -0.08 -11.04 -16.74
CA ASN A 128 -0.50 -12.45 -16.90
C ASN A 128 -1.79 -12.82 -16.15
N GLY A 129 -2.74 -11.88 -16.02
CA GLY A 129 -4.03 -12.10 -15.37
C GLY A 129 -4.08 -11.71 -13.90
N ASP A 130 -2.95 -11.45 -13.26
CA ASP A 130 -2.87 -11.08 -11.83
C ASP A 130 -2.33 -9.66 -11.64
N TYR A 131 -2.81 -8.94 -10.62
CA TYR A 131 -2.17 -7.70 -10.21
C TYR A 131 -0.85 -7.97 -9.49
N LEU A 132 0.20 -7.24 -9.88
CA LEU A 132 1.46 -7.16 -9.16
C LEU A 132 1.75 -5.71 -8.78
N LEU A 133 2.38 -5.51 -7.63
CA LEU A 133 2.93 -4.20 -7.24
C LEU A 133 4.12 -3.87 -8.12
N VAL A 134 4.26 -2.60 -8.51
CA VAL A 134 5.29 -2.12 -9.42
C VAL A 134 6.13 -1.07 -8.68
N SER A 135 7.45 -1.20 -8.77
CA SER A 135 8.38 -0.21 -8.20
C SER A 135 8.08 1.19 -8.75
N SER A 136 8.07 2.22 -7.90
CA SER A 136 7.81 3.61 -8.32
C SER A 136 8.80 4.05 -9.41
N SER A 137 10.08 3.68 -9.28
CA SER A 137 11.08 3.96 -10.31
C SER A 137 10.80 3.23 -11.62
N GLN A 138 10.27 2.00 -11.58
CA GLN A 138 9.89 1.26 -12.78
C GLN A 138 8.71 1.91 -13.49
N TYR A 139 7.68 2.28 -12.74
CA TYR A 139 6.52 2.98 -13.26
C TYR A 139 6.93 4.28 -13.96
N HIS A 140 7.66 5.17 -13.27
CA HIS A 140 8.07 6.46 -13.83
C HIS A 140 9.03 6.35 -15.02
N LYS A 141 9.94 5.37 -15.01
CA LYS A 141 10.78 5.06 -16.18
C LYS A 141 9.94 4.66 -17.40
N GLY A 142 8.87 3.88 -17.18
CA GLY A 142 7.93 3.49 -18.23
C GLY A 142 7.13 4.66 -18.80
N LEU A 143 6.80 5.67 -17.98
CA LEU A 143 6.18 6.91 -18.47
C LEU A 143 7.14 7.68 -19.38
N TRP A 144 8.39 7.87 -18.92
CA TRP A 144 9.39 8.62 -19.68
C TRP A 144 9.69 7.99 -21.04
N LYS A 145 9.87 6.67 -21.09
CA LYS A 145 10.13 5.95 -22.35
C LYS A 145 8.99 6.05 -23.37
N LYS A 146 7.76 6.21 -22.93
CA LYS A 146 6.59 6.35 -23.82
C LYS A 146 6.52 7.74 -24.46
N ASN A 147 7.11 8.74 -23.81
CA ASN A 147 7.12 10.12 -24.27
C ASN A 147 8.34 10.46 -25.15
N MET A 148 9.17 9.45 -25.47
CA MET A 148 10.26 9.52 -26.45
C MET A 148 9.84 8.77 -27.71
#